data_AF-I2QB86-F1
#
_entry.id   AF-I2QB86-F1
#
_cell.length_a   1.000
_cell.length_b   1.000
_cell.length_c   1.000
_cell.angle_alpha   90.00
_cell.angle_beta   90.00
_cell.angle_gamma   90.00
#
_symmetry.space_group_name_H-M   'P 1'
#
loop_
_entity.id
_entity.type
_entity.pdbx_description
1 polymer ?
#
loop_
_entity_poly.entity_id
_entity_poly.type
_entity_poly.pdbx_seq_one_letter_code
_entity_poly.pdbx_strand_id
1 'polypeptide(L)' 'MQPSFDFVHLDPFSDPPEPYESAFELFAELSAKLRGFEARCAQDHVLVALIRDLEHQLIVAGLILAIQLDLLKDR' A
#
# COMPACT_ATOMS: atom_id res chain seq x y z
N MET A 1 18.18 18.27 4.32
CA MET A 1 18.35 16.84 4.65
C MET A 1 17.56 16.05 3.64
N GLN A 2 18.22 15.19 2.87
CA GLN A 2 17.62 14.28 1.92
C GLN A 2 17.05 13.11 2.75
N PRO A 3 15.80 12.66 2.54
CA PRO A 3 15.34 11.47 3.24
C PRO A 3 16.25 10.32 2.81
N SER A 4 16.83 9.58 3.78
CA SER A 4 17.44 8.30 3.45
C SER A 4 16.31 7.45 2.91
N PHE A 5 16.34 7.19 1.61
CA PHE A 5 15.76 5.95 1.09
C PHE A 5 16.67 4.84 1.61
N ASP A 6 16.60 4.57 2.92
CA ASP A 6 17.02 3.29 3.44
C ASP A 6 16.07 2.31 2.78
N PHE A 7 16.54 1.71 1.70
CA PHE A 7 15.96 0.51 1.16
C PHE A 7 15.96 -0.46 2.33
N VAL A 8 14.81 -0.57 3.01
CA VAL A 8 14.50 -1.66 3.91
C VAL A 8 14.89 -2.89 3.11
N HIS A 9 15.94 -3.54 3.56
CA HIS A 9 16.44 -4.76 2.95
C HIS A 9 15.36 -5.78 3.27
N LEU A 10 14.29 -5.81 2.45
CA LEU A 10 13.21 -6.78 2.53
C LEU A 10 13.83 -8.11 2.16
N ASP A 11 14.57 -8.71 3.08
CA ASP A 11 14.92 -10.10 3.04
C ASP A 11 13.76 -10.84 3.70
N PRO A 12 12.79 -11.36 2.94
CA PRO A 12 11.64 -12.08 3.49
C PRO A 12 12.06 -13.37 4.23
N PHE A 13 13.35 -13.68 4.32
CA PHE A 13 13.87 -14.73 5.19
C PHE A 13 14.18 -14.29 6.62
N SER A 14 14.45 -13.01 6.85
CA SER A 14 15.04 -12.53 8.10
C SER A 14 14.18 -11.48 8.82
N ASP A 15 13.23 -10.87 8.10
CA ASP A 15 12.39 -9.82 8.68
C ASP A 15 11.17 -10.42 9.41
N PRO A 16 10.84 -9.89 10.61
CA PRO A 16 9.64 -10.27 11.35
C PRO A 16 8.37 -9.89 10.54
N PRO A 17 7.23 -10.59 10.68
CA PRO A 17 6.02 -10.33 9.90
C PRO A 17 5.31 -9.00 10.26
N GLU A 18 5.49 -8.48 11.47
CA GLU A 18 4.75 -7.35 12.02
C GLU A 18 4.85 -6.04 11.20
N PRO A 19 6.02 -5.64 10.65
CA PRO A 19 6.14 -4.52 9.73
C PRO A 19 5.31 -4.70 8.46
N TYR A 20 5.23 -5.92 7.92
CA TYR A 20 4.41 -6.21 6.74
C TYR A 20 2.92 -6.16 7.09
N GLU A 21 2.51 -6.66 8.25
CA GLU A 21 1.12 -6.54 8.71
C GLU A 21 0.72 -5.07 8.91
N SER A 22 1.58 -4.28 9.55
CA SER A 22 1.38 -2.85 9.78
C SER A 22 1.27 -2.08 8.45
N ALA A 23 2.12 -2.40 7.47
CA ALA A 23 2.04 -1.82 6.14
C ALA A 23 0.75 -2.23 5.39
N PHE A 24 0.28 -3.47 5.58
CA PHE A 24 -0.97 -3.95 4.98
C PHE A 24 -2.18 -3.18 5.52
N GLU A 25 -2.24 -3.00 6.84
CA GLU A 25 -3.29 -2.22 7.50
C GLU A 25 -3.29 -0.75 7.03
N LEU A 26 -2.10 -0.14 6.92
CA LEU A 26 -1.95 1.21 6.40
C LEU A 26 -2.49 1.32 4.96
N PHE A 27 -2.23 0.33 4.11
CA PHE A 27 -2.76 0.32 2.76
C PHE A 27 -4.30 0.21 2.75
N ALA A 28 -4.88 -0.64 3.59
CA ALA A 28 -6.34 -0.70 3.73
C ALA A 28 -6.95 0.66 4.14
N GLU A 29 -6.32 1.36 5.09
CA GLU A 29 -6.75 2.68 5.54
C GLU A 29 -6.66 3.74 4.42
N LEU A 30 -5.53 3.77 3.69
CA LEU A 30 -5.32 4.70 2.59
C LEU A 30 -6.29 4.44 1.42
N SER A 31 -6.58 3.17 1.11
CA SER A 31 -7.58 2.79 0.12
C SER A 31 -8.97 3.32 0.50
N ALA A 32 -9.39 3.15 1.75
CA ALA A 32 -10.67 3.66 2.24
C ALA A 32 -10.75 5.19 2.16
N LYS A 33 -9.65 5.90 2.51
CA LYS A 33 -9.55 7.36 2.39
C LYS A 33 -9.65 7.83 0.95
N LEU A 34 -8.97 7.17 0.01
CA LEU A 34 -9.03 7.48 -1.43
C LEU A 34 -10.45 7.33 -1.98
N ARG A 35 -11.14 6.22 -1.66
CA ARG A 35 -12.54 6.02 -2.07
C ARG A 35 -13.48 7.08 -1.50
N GLY A 36 -13.31 7.43 -0.23
CA GLY A 36 -14.08 8.51 0.39
C GLY A 36 -13.81 9.88 -0.25
N PHE A 37 -12.59 10.10 -0.73
CA PHE A 37 -12.22 11.31 -1.45
C PHE A 37 -12.75 11.35 -2.88
N GLU A 38 -12.77 10.23 -3.61
CA GLU A 38 -13.35 10.14 -4.97
C GLU A 38 -14.80 10.64 -4.99
N ALA A 39 -15.60 10.22 -4.00
CA ALA A 39 -16.99 10.66 -3.86
C ALA A 39 -17.14 12.19 -3.73
N ARG A 40 -16.14 12.88 -3.17
CA ARG A 40 -16.11 14.34 -3.02
C ARG A 40 -15.63 15.06 -4.27
N CYS A 41 -14.93 14.36 -5.16
CA CYS A 41 -14.31 14.88 -6.37
C CYS A 41 -14.98 14.40 -7.66
N ALA A 42 -16.15 13.75 -7.58
CA ALA A 42 -16.78 13.04 -8.70
C ALA A 42 -17.00 13.87 -10.00
N GLN A 43 -16.99 15.20 -9.91
CA GLN A 43 -17.18 16.11 -11.04
C GLN A 43 -15.85 16.57 -11.69
N ASP A 44 -14.71 16.37 -11.01
CA ASP A 44 -13.39 16.71 -11.53
C ASP A 44 -12.74 15.45 -12.13
N HIS A 45 -12.75 15.36 -13.46
CA HIS A 45 -12.23 14.20 -14.19
C HIS A 45 -10.73 13.98 -14.01
N VAL A 46 -9.94 15.03 -13.76
CA VAL A 46 -8.49 14.91 -13.54
C VAL A 46 -8.25 14.32 -12.16
N LEU A 47 -8.94 14.83 -11.14
CA LEU A 47 -8.83 14.29 -9.79
C LEU A 47 -9.35 12.85 -9.72
N VAL A 48 -10.47 12.53 -10.36
CA VAL A 48 -10.98 11.16 -10.42
C VAL A 48 -9.98 10.22 -11.10
N ALA A 49 -9.35 10.63 -12.20
CA ALA A 49 -8.34 9.81 -12.87
C ALA A 49 -7.12 9.57 -11.97
N LEU A 50 -6.64 10.61 -11.27
CA LEU A 50 -5.53 10.51 -10.34
C LEU A 50 -5.85 9.60 -9.15
N ILE A 51 -7.06 9.72 -8.58
CA ILE A 51 -7.51 8.89 -7.46
C ILE A 51 -7.54 7.41 -7.86
N ARG A 52 -8.03 7.10 -9.06
CA ARG A 52 -8.07 5.73 -9.57
C ARG A 52 -6.68 5.14 -9.84
N ASP A 53 -5.77 5.95 -10.38
CA ASP A 53 -4.37 5.53 -10.56
C ASP A 53 -3.70 5.23 -9.22
N LEU A 54 -3.88 6.12 -8.23
CA LEU A 54 -3.37 5.90 -6.87
C LEU A 54 -4.00 4.66 -6.22
N GLU A 55 -5.31 4.44 -6.36
CA GLU A 55 -5.97 3.23 -5.86
C GLU A 55 -5.38 1.98 -6.50
N HIS A 56 -5.14 2.00 -7.82
CA HIS A 56 -4.55 0.87 -8.54
C HIS A 56 -3.14 0.54 -8.03
N GLN A 57 -2.28 1.55 -7.90
CA GLN A 57 -0.92 1.37 -7.37
C GLN A 57 -0.94 0.79 -5.95
N LEU A 58 -1.89 1.24 -5.13
CA LEU A 58 -2.03 0.81 -3.74
C LEU A 58 -2.54 -0.63 -3.64
N ILE A 59 -3.47 -1.05 -4.51
CA ILE A 59 -3.91 -2.45 -4.63
C ILE A 59 -2.75 -3.34 -5.06
N VAL A 60 -1.98 -2.93 -6.07
CA VAL A 60 -0.82 -3.71 -6.55
C VAL A 60 0.22 -3.86 -5.45
N ALA A 61 0.56 -2.79 -4.74
CA ALA A 61 1.49 -2.84 -3.62
C ALA A 61 0.95 -3.74 -2.49
N GLY A 62 -0.35 -3.66 -2.17
CA GLY A 62 -1.00 -4.53 -1.19
C GLY A 62 -1.01 -6.00 -1.59
N LEU A 63 -1.19 -6.32 -2.88
CA LEU A 63 -1.11 -7.69 -3.39
C LEU A 63 0.30 -8.27 -3.19
N ILE A 64 1.34 -7.50 -3.56
CA ILE A 64 2.74 -7.92 -3.36
C ILE A 64 3.00 -8.18 -1.88
N LEU A 65 2.56 -7.28 -1.00
CA LEU A 65 2.74 -7.39 0.43
C LEU A 65 1.98 -8.59 1.04
N ALA A 66 0.77 -8.88 0.55
CA ALA A 66 0.01 -10.05 0.96
C ALA A 66 0.72 -11.36 0.59
N ILE A 67 1.32 -11.43 -0.61
CA ILE A 67 2.13 -12.58 -1.02
C ILE A 67 3.35 -12.74 -0.10
N GLN A 68 4.02 -11.64 0.26
CA GLN A 68 5.16 -11.70 1.20
C GLN A 68 4.73 -12.20 2.59
N LEU A 69 3.57 -11.73 3.08
CA LEU A 69 2.99 -12.20 4.35
C LEU A 69 2.63 -13.69 4.33
N ASP A 70 2.05 -14.17 3.24
CA ASP A 70 1.70 -15.59 3.06
C ASP A 70 2.95 -16.48 3.10
N LEU A 71 4.00 -16.08 2.37
CA LEU A 71 5.30 -16.76 2.37
C LEU A 71 5.98 -16.78 3.74
N LEU A 72 5.80 -15.73 4.55
CA LEU A 72 6.32 -15.64 5.92
C LEU A 72 5.50 -16.50 6.91
N LYS A 73 4.19 -16.67 6.69
CA LYS A 73 3.27 -17.39 7.59
C LYS A 73 3.21 -18.90 7.36
N ASP A 74 3.45 -19.37 6.14
CA ASP A 74 3.52 -20.80 5.81
C ASP A 74 4.84 -21.48 6.25
N ARG A 75 5.61 -20.80 7.10
CA ARG A 75 6.82 -21.29 7.77
C ARG A 75 6.57 -21.58 9.25
#